data_AF-A0A4R5PG63-F1
#
_entry.id   AF-A0A4R5PG63-F1
#
_cell.length_a   1.000
_cell.length_b   1.000
_cell.length_c   1.000
_cell.angle_alpha   90.00
_cell.angle_beta   90.00
_cell.angle_gamma   90.00
#
_symmetry.space_group_name_H-M   'P 1'
#
loop_
_entity.id
_entity.type
_entity.pdbx_description
1 polymer ?
#
loop_
_entity_poly.entity_id
_entity_poly.type
_entity_poly.pdbx_seq_one_letter_code
_entity_poly.pdbx_strand_id
1 'polypeptide(L)'
;MGVVSGGGAVGAAQLLPIRDRALSDTELEALRLVLSTYRDGSGQNQTVQGSMPGFRDFERGLASIIGGVAAENKGVFDVTRFAPNGKNYGVSCKMAAFPSAYMKAAFVELSNSAAKFREYLLERQINWVTEPQLAGPAIIELVTKWHRLAAVEHDIDLDGSKYVILSRSSNWTEFQLSCYPLDLYGFNPIGDITWESTKTRIDGFVQIGSRKHKLWQWYPNSGGQLKWWPPLDWAEWVTPRFTLEKPPMVRPTERAKEYFPDLWPEDFKLA
;
A
#
# COMPACT_ATOMS: atom_id res chain seq x y z
N MET A 1 14.70 39.60 -43.79
CA MET A 1 13.58 38.88 -43.15
C MET A 1 13.98 37.41 -43.05
N GLY A 2 14.60 37.02 -41.93
CA GLY A 2 14.96 35.63 -41.67
C GLY A 2 13.87 34.99 -40.82
N VAL A 3 13.25 33.94 -41.34
CA VAL A 3 12.22 33.16 -40.66
C VAL A 3 12.90 32.28 -39.61
N VAL A 4 12.66 32.57 -38.34
CA VAL A 4 13.01 31.68 -37.23
C VAL A 4 11.93 30.59 -37.18
N SER A 5 12.28 29.39 -37.62
CA SER A 5 11.50 28.18 -37.37
C SER A 5 12.33 27.27 -36.47
N GLY A 6 11.96 27.25 -35.19
CA GLY A 6 12.51 26.36 -34.18
C GLY A 6 11.34 25.76 -33.42
N GLY A 7 10.66 24.81 -34.04
CA GLY A 7 9.66 23.98 -33.37
C GLY A 7 10.35 23.17 -32.29
N GLY A 8 10.19 23.58 -31.03
CA GLY A 8 10.57 22.77 -29.89
C GLY A 8 9.75 21.49 -29.91
N ALA A 9 10.43 20.35 -30.02
CA ALA A 9 9.83 19.05 -29.82
C ALA A 9 9.14 19.04 -28.46
N VAL A 10 7.81 18.88 -28.46
CA VAL A 10 7.06 18.55 -27.25
C VAL A 10 7.56 17.19 -26.82
N GLY A 11 8.45 17.16 -25.83
CA GLY A 11 9.01 15.92 -25.30
C GLY A 11 7.88 15.00 -24.87
N ALA A 12 7.96 13.72 -25.28
CA ALA A 12 6.99 12.72 -24.87
C ALA A 12 6.85 12.75 -23.33
N ALA A 13 5.61 12.81 -22.84
CA ALA A 13 5.34 12.84 -21.41
C ALA A 13 5.99 11.62 -20.74
N GLN A 14 6.86 11.86 -19.75
CA GLN A 14 7.55 10.80 -19.03
C GLN A 14 6.52 9.97 -18.24
N LEU A 15 6.42 8.67 -18.55
CA LEU A 15 5.55 7.74 -17.83
C LEU A 15 6.02 7.58 -16.38
N LEU A 16 5.13 7.84 -15.42
CA LEU A 16 5.42 7.84 -14.00
C LEU A 16 5.31 6.41 -13.43
N PRO A 17 6.30 5.92 -12.65
CA PRO A 17 6.23 4.63 -11.97
C PRO A 17 5.01 4.51 -11.05
N ILE A 18 4.45 3.31 -10.94
CA ILE A 18 3.22 2.97 -10.21
C ILE A 18 1.95 3.51 -10.89
N ARG A 19 1.94 4.77 -11.31
CA ARG A 19 0.77 5.39 -11.94
C ARG A 19 0.51 4.86 -13.34
N ASP A 20 1.50 5.00 -14.23
CA ASP A 20 1.34 4.74 -15.66
C ASP A 20 2.01 3.44 -16.10
N ARG A 21 2.91 2.90 -15.27
CA ARG A 21 3.70 1.70 -15.54
C ARG A 21 4.18 1.04 -14.25
N ALA A 22 4.57 -0.23 -14.36
CA ALA A 22 5.32 -0.91 -13.30
C ALA A 22 6.67 -0.20 -13.01
N LEU A 23 7.24 -0.51 -11.84
CA LEU A 23 8.65 -0.21 -11.60
C LEU A 23 9.50 -0.93 -12.65
N SER A 24 10.45 -0.21 -13.23
CA SER A 24 11.52 -0.80 -14.02
C SER A 24 12.42 -1.67 -13.14
N ASP A 25 13.22 -2.55 -13.77
CA ASP A 25 14.16 -3.41 -13.04
C ASP A 25 15.13 -2.58 -12.18
N THR A 26 15.60 -1.43 -12.68
CA THR A 26 16.47 -0.52 -11.93
C THR A 26 15.77 0.10 -10.73
N GLU A 27 14.51 0.55 -10.87
CA GLU A 27 13.73 1.10 -9.75
C GLU A 27 13.38 0.03 -8.71
N LEU A 28 13.08 -1.20 -9.16
CA LEU A 28 12.83 -2.33 -8.27
C LEU A 28 14.09 -2.74 -7.49
N GLU A 29 15.24 -2.79 -8.15
CA GLU A 29 16.51 -3.10 -7.49
C GLU A 29 16.89 -2.00 -6.49
N ALA A 30 16.71 -0.73 -6.86
CA ALA A 30 16.91 0.40 -5.95
C ALA A 30 15.97 0.29 -4.73
N LEU A 31 14.68 -0.01 -4.93
CA LEU A 31 13.75 -0.23 -3.82
C LEU A 31 14.21 -1.39 -2.93
N ARG A 32 14.63 -2.51 -3.51
CA ARG A 32 15.12 -3.67 -2.79
C ARG A 32 16.33 -3.31 -1.91
N LEU A 33 17.28 -2.55 -2.43
CA LEU A 33 18.45 -2.09 -1.67
C LEU A 33 18.06 -1.09 -0.57
N VAL A 34 17.15 -0.15 -0.85
CA VAL A 34 16.62 0.78 0.16
C VAL A 34 15.96 0.01 1.29
N LEU A 35 15.09 -0.95 0.98
CA LEU A 35 14.45 -1.80 1.99
C LEU A 35 15.47 -2.65 2.77
N SER A 36 16.57 -3.04 2.12
CA SER A 36 17.66 -3.78 2.75
C SER A 36 18.39 -2.97 3.83
N THR A 37 18.42 -1.64 3.73
CA THR A 37 19.06 -0.79 4.75
C THR A 37 18.45 -0.96 6.13
N TYR A 38 17.16 -1.28 6.23
CA TYR A 38 16.46 -1.55 7.48
C TYR A 38 16.87 -2.88 8.15
N ARG A 39 17.73 -3.68 7.51
CA ARG A 39 18.33 -4.88 8.10
C ARG A 39 19.60 -4.59 8.92
N ASP A 40 19.99 -3.33 9.04
CA ASP A 40 21.13 -2.87 9.84
C ASP A 40 20.85 -2.78 11.36
N GLY A 41 19.62 -3.10 11.78
CA GLY A 41 19.17 -2.93 13.17
C GLY A 41 18.13 -1.82 13.37
N SER A 42 17.89 -0.98 12.36
CA SER A 42 16.96 0.15 12.43
C SER A 42 15.53 -0.14 11.94
N GLY A 43 15.31 -1.26 11.26
CA GLY A 43 13.98 -1.69 10.82
C GLY A 43 13.01 -1.94 11.96
N GLN A 44 11.76 -1.59 11.71
CA GLN A 44 10.67 -1.67 12.69
C GLN A 44 10.42 -3.08 13.24
N ASN A 45 10.61 -4.12 12.43
CA ASN A 45 10.29 -5.50 12.82
C ASN A 45 11.53 -6.24 13.29
N GLN A 46 11.47 -6.85 14.47
CA GLN A 46 12.50 -7.77 14.95
C GLN A 46 12.07 -9.21 14.66
N THR A 47 12.92 -9.94 13.96
CA THR A 47 12.59 -11.25 13.41
C THR A 47 13.74 -12.23 13.64
N VAL A 48 13.54 -13.50 13.29
CA VAL A 48 14.61 -14.52 13.31
C VAL A 48 15.77 -14.20 12.34
N GLN A 49 15.54 -13.33 11.35
CA GLN A 49 16.55 -12.87 10.39
C GLN A 49 17.23 -11.56 10.83
N GLY A 50 16.94 -11.09 12.05
CA GLY A 50 17.33 -9.78 12.57
C GLY A 50 16.25 -8.73 12.33
N SER A 51 16.67 -7.47 12.36
CA SER A 51 15.82 -6.32 12.03
C SER A 51 15.38 -6.38 10.57
N MET A 52 14.13 -5.99 10.31
CA MET A 52 13.47 -6.02 9.01
C MET A 52 12.59 -4.78 8.83
N PRO A 53 12.36 -4.33 7.58
CA PRO A 53 11.47 -3.21 7.33
C PRO A 53 10.05 -3.50 7.85
N GLY A 54 9.40 -2.48 8.41
CA GLY A 54 7.96 -2.46 8.64
C GLY A 54 7.20 -1.67 7.60
N PHE A 55 5.92 -1.42 7.88
CA PHE A 55 5.05 -0.73 6.94
C PHE A 55 5.52 0.72 6.69
N ARG A 56 5.97 1.44 7.72
CA ARG A 56 6.52 2.80 7.55
C ARG A 56 7.84 2.80 6.79
N ASP A 57 8.67 1.80 7.01
CA ASP A 57 9.95 1.66 6.30
C ASP A 57 9.70 1.38 4.81
N PHE A 58 8.66 0.59 4.51
CA PHE A 58 8.20 0.38 3.14
C PHE A 58 7.66 1.67 2.50
N GLU A 59 6.82 2.43 3.19
CA GLU A 59 6.30 3.72 2.72
C GLU A 59 7.44 4.69 2.35
N ARG A 60 8.41 4.87 3.26
CA ARG A 60 9.60 5.72 3.03
C ARG A 60 10.42 5.22 1.84
N GLY A 61 10.68 3.92 1.80
CA GLY A 61 11.43 3.31 0.72
C GLY A 61 10.76 3.55 -0.63
N LEU A 62 9.47 3.24 -0.75
CA LEU A 62 8.73 3.46 -1.99
C LEU A 62 8.69 4.94 -2.39
N ALA A 63 8.45 5.84 -1.43
CA ALA A 63 8.46 7.29 -1.66
C ALA A 63 9.79 7.76 -2.26
N SER A 64 10.93 7.30 -1.71
CA SER A 64 12.26 7.65 -2.22
C SER A 64 12.51 7.22 -3.67
N ILE A 65 11.93 6.07 -4.08
CA ILE A 65 12.11 5.53 -5.43
C ILE A 65 11.23 6.23 -6.45
N ILE A 66 9.98 6.52 -6.09
CA ILE A 66 9.06 7.17 -7.02
C ILE A 66 9.19 8.70 -6.98
N GLY A 67 10.07 9.26 -6.16
CA GLY A 67 10.18 10.72 -5.97
C GLY A 67 8.92 11.32 -5.32
N GLY A 68 8.31 10.58 -4.40
CA GLY A 68 7.15 11.01 -3.60
C GLY A 68 7.53 11.36 -2.16
N VAL A 69 6.50 11.58 -1.34
CA VAL A 69 6.62 11.89 0.08
C VAL A 69 5.77 10.89 0.86
N ALA A 70 6.39 10.22 1.84
CA ALA A 70 5.66 9.37 2.78
C ALA A 70 4.95 10.26 3.81
N ALA A 71 3.66 10.02 4.04
CA ALA A 71 2.84 10.84 4.94
C ALA A 71 3.16 10.59 6.43
N GLU A 72 3.65 9.38 6.76
CA GLU A 72 4.01 8.92 8.12
C GLU A 72 2.91 9.10 9.19
N ASN A 73 1.66 9.16 8.76
CA ASN A 73 0.49 9.40 9.59
C ASN A 73 -0.61 8.36 9.33
N LYS A 74 -1.83 8.59 9.82
CA LYS A 74 -2.99 7.70 9.59
C LYS A 74 -3.82 8.14 8.38
N GLY A 75 -3.17 8.73 7.38
CA GLY A 75 -3.78 9.20 6.15
C GLY A 75 -4.32 8.05 5.30
N VAL A 76 -5.05 8.40 4.25
CA VAL A 76 -5.60 7.42 3.29
C VAL A 76 -4.55 7.00 2.26
N PHE A 77 -3.74 7.97 1.82
CA PHE A 77 -2.57 7.75 0.99
C PHE A 77 -1.33 7.76 1.88
N ASP A 78 -0.57 6.69 1.85
CA ASP A 78 0.64 6.56 2.66
C ASP A 78 1.84 7.22 1.97
N VAL A 79 1.81 7.28 0.64
CA VAL A 79 2.78 8.02 -0.19
C VAL A 79 2.03 8.90 -1.19
N THR A 80 2.45 10.15 -1.34
CA THR A 80 1.94 11.06 -2.38
C THR A 80 3.09 11.51 -3.28
N ARG A 81 2.88 11.48 -4.59
CA ARG A 81 3.82 12.07 -5.55
C ARG A 81 3.23 13.31 -6.18
N PHE A 82 3.93 14.43 -5.99
CA PHE A 82 3.61 15.70 -6.63
C PHE A 82 4.31 15.77 -7.99
N ALA A 83 3.53 15.88 -9.07
CA ALA A 83 4.05 15.91 -10.43
C ALA A 83 4.02 17.36 -10.95
N PRO A 84 5.15 18.07 -11.12
CA PRO A 84 5.15 19.48 -11.53
C PRO A 84 4.45 19.75 -12.87
N ASN A 85 4.49 18.77 -13.77
CA ASN A 85 3.94 18.85 -15.13
C ASN A 85 2.86 17.78 -15.38
N GLY A 86 2.18 17.29 -14.34
CA GLY A 86 1.17 16.24 -14.44
C GLY A 86 0.23 16.28 -13.24
N LYS A 87 -0.70 15.33 -13.16
CA LYS A 87 -1.56 15.23 -11.98
C LYS A 87 -0.83 14.53 -10.83
N ASN A 88 -1.00 14.97 -9.60
CA ASN A 88 -0.47 14.27 -8.43
C ASN A 88 -1.17 12.90 -8.31
N TYR A 89 -0.54 11.93 -7.68
CA TYR A 89 -1.20 10.67 -7.36
C TYR A 89 -0.76 10.16 -5.99
N GLY A 90 -1.63 9.37 -5.38
CA GLY A 90 -1.42 8.72 -4.10
C GLY A 90 -1.16 7.22 -4.25
N VAL A 91 -0.45 6.67 -3.29
CA VAL A 91 -0.23 5.23 -3.14
C VAL A 91 -0.59 4.83 -1.72
N SER A 92 -1.55 3.91 -1.60
CA SER A 92 -1.90 3.28 -0.34
C SER A 92 -1.03 2.02 -0.18
N CYS A 93 -0.03 2.11 0.68
CA CYS A 93 0.97 1.08 0.92
C CYS A 93 0.45 0.08 1.95
N LYS A 94 0.65 -1.21 1.68
CA LYS A 94 0.25 -2.27 2.60
C LYS A 94 1.38 -3.28 2.74
N MET A 95 1.58 -3.78 3.95
CA MET A 95 2.53 -4.85 4.22
C MET A 95 1.80 -6.02 4.88
N ALA A 96 2.02 -7.22 4.36
CA ALA A 96 1.25 -8.39 4.75
C ALA A 96 2.07 -9.69 4.66
N ALA A 97 1.65 -10.71 5.41
CA ALA A 97 2.13 -12.06 5.18
C ALA A 97 1.58 -12.60 3.85
N PHE A 98 2.34 -13.48 3.18
CA PHE A 98 1.78 -14.28 2.10
C PHE A 98 0.56 -15.05 2.60
N PRO A 99 -0.57 -15.00 1.86
CA PRO A 99 -1.66 -15.94 2.07
C PRO A 99 -1.20 -17.37 1.82
N SER A 100 -1.99 -18.33 2.30
CA SER A 100 -1.82 -19.72 1.90
C SER A 100 -1.85 -19.85 0.37
N ALA A 101 -0.97 -20.67 -0.20
CA ALA A 101 -0.76 -20.76 -1.65
C ALA A 101 -2.06 -21.04 -2.44
N TYR A 102 -3.01 -21.79 -1.87
CA TYR A 102 -4.30 -22.09 -2.50
C TYR A 102 -5.18 -20.85 -2.73
N MET A 103 -4.96 -19.77 -1.97
CA MET A 103 -5.74 -18.53 -2.11
C MET A 103 -5.41 -17.79 -3.41
N LYS A 104 -4.19 -17.96 -3.96
CA LYS A 104 -3.71 -17.26 -5.17
C LYS A 104 -4.02 -15.75 -5.14
N ALA A 105 -3.82 -15.13 -3.98
CA ALA A 105 -4.22 -13.75 -3.70
C ALA A 105 -3.12 -13.05 -2.89
N ALA A 106 -3.14 -11.72 -2.90
CA ALA A 106 -2.52 -10.92 -1.87
C ALA A 106 -3.46 -10.79 -0.65
N PHE A 107 -2.94 -10.26 0.45
CA PHE A 107 -3.73 -9.94 1.65
C PHE A 107 -3.53 -8.48 2.02
N VAL A 108 -4.63 -7.82 2.35
CA VAL A 108 -4.64 -6.42 2.77
C VAL A 108 -5.58 -6.25 3.95
N GLU A 109 -5.11 -5.60 5.02
CA GLU A 109 -5.99 -4.93 5.97
C GLU A 109 -6.16 -3.48 5.51
N LEU A 110 -7.33 -3.15 4.95
CA LEU A 110 -7.58 -1.83 4.39
C LEU A 110 -7.84 -0.77 5.48
N SER A 111 -8.55 -1.16 6.54
CA SER A 111 -8.92 -0.26 7.62
C SER A 111 -9.23 -1.02 8.89
N ASN A 112 -9.03 -0.36 10.03
CA ASN A 112 -9.39 -0.81 11.37
C ASN A 112 -10.16 0.27 12.14
N SER A 113 -11.02 1.03 11.44
CA SER A 113 -11.80 2.12 12.03
C SER A 113 -13.20 1.66 12.47
N ALA A 114 -13.27 0.87 13.55
CA ALA A 114 -14.54 0.35 14.09
C ALA A 114 -15.62 1.43 14.27
N ALA A 115 -15.25 2.58 14.85
CA ALA A 115 -16.19 3.67 15.11
C ALA A 115 -16.82 4.20 13.81
N LYS A 116 -16.01 4.49 12.80
CA LYS A 116 -16.49 5.03 11.52
C LYS A 116 -17.38 4.04 10.77
N PHE A 117 -17.01 2.75 10.73
CA PHE A 117 -17.86 1.73 10.09
C PHE A 117 -19.20 1.60 10.83
N ARG A 118 -19.17 1.56 12.17
CA ARG A 118 -20.38 1.45 12.98
C ARG A 118 -21.31 2.64 12.77
N GLU A 119 -20.78 3.86 12.87
CA GLU A 119 -21.52 5.10 12.64
C GLU A 119 -22.20 5.09 11.27
N TYR A 120 -21.42 4.77 10.23
CA TYR A 120 -21.90 4.77 8.85
C TYR A 120 -23.04 3.77 8.58
N LEU A 121 -22.99 2.58 9.19
CA LEU A 121 -24.07 1.59 9.10
C LEU A 121 -25.30 1.98 9.94
N LEU A 122 -25.09 2.57 11.13
CA LEU A 122 -26.18 3.03 12.00
C LEU A 122 -26.99 4.16 11.36
N GLU A 123 -26.33 5.14 10.72
CA GLU A 123 -26.98 6.22 9.98
C GLU A 123 -27.90 5.69 8.86
N ARG A 124 -27.55 4.54 8.28
CA ARG A 124 -28.31 3.85 7.23
C ARG A 124 -29.30 2.83 7.78
N GLN A 125 -29.35 2.67 9.09
CA GLN A 125 -30.17 1.66 9.78
C GLN A 125 -29.90 0.22 9.32
N ILE A 126 -28.66 -0.06 8.88
CA ILE A 126 -28.26 -1.38 8.39
C ILE A 126 -27.79 -2.24 9.56
N ASN A 127 -28.43 -3.39 9.76
CA ASN A 127 -27.97 -4.41 10.68
C ASN A 127 -27.09 -5.43 9.94
N TRP A 128 -25.78 -5.32 10.10
CA TRP A 128 -24.80 -6.18 9.44
C TRP A 128 -24.95 -7.69 9.72
N VAL A 129 -25.59 -8.07 10.83
CA VAL A 129 -25.81 -9.48 11.15
C VAL A 129 -26.91 -10.07 10.28
N THR A 130 -28.01 -9.33 10.10
CA THR A 130 -29.19 -9.79 9.38
C THR A 130 -29.22 -9.35 7.91
N GLU A 131 -28.46 -8.31 7.57
CA GLU A 131 -28.45 -7.66 6.26
C GLU A 131 -27.02 -7.54 5.69
N PRO A 132 -26.24 -8.65 5.61
CA PRO A 132 -24.87 -8.59 5.09
C PRO A 132 -24.79 -8.09 3.65
N GLN A 133 -25.85 -8.30 2.86
CA GLN A 133 -25.98 -7.84 1.47
C GLN A 133 -26.11 -6.30 1.36
N LEU A 134 -26.53 -5.62 2.42
CA LEU A 134 -26.54 -4.15 2.49
C LEU A 134 -25.27 -3.64 3.16
N ALA A 135 -24.82 -4.32 4.22
CA ALA A 135 -23.65 -3.91 4.99
C ALA A 135 -22.35 -4.01 4.18
N GLY A 136 -22.13 -5.10 3.43
CA GLY A 136 -20.94 -5.32 2.61
C GLY A 136 -20.68 -4.22 1.57
N PRO A 137 -21.66 -3.86 0.73
CA PRO A 137 -21.53 -2.71 -0.17
C PRO A 137 -21.29 -1.39 0.56
N ALA A 138 -21.99 -1.14 1.67
CA ALA A 138 -21.86 0.09 2.44
C ALA A 138 -20.45 0.28 3.04
N ILE A 139 -19.82 -0.78 3.55
CA ILE A 139 -18.45 -0.68 4.08
C ILE A 139 -17.41 -0.41 2.97
N ILE A 140 -17.60 -0.98 1.76
CA ILE A 140 -16.74 -0.69 0.60
C ILE A 140 -16.96 0.76 0.13
N GLU A 141 -18.22 1.21 0.08
CA GLU A 141 -18.57 2.59 -0.25
C GLU A 141 -17.87 3.58 0.69
N LEU A 142 -17.88 3.31 1.99
CA LEU A 142 -17.24 4.18 2.99
C LEU A 142 -15.72 4.32 2.75
N VAL A 143 -15.03 3.21 2.50
CA VAL A 143 -13.58 3.24 2.22
C VAL A 143 -13.30 3.97 0.91
N THR A 144 -14.12 3.75 -0.10
CA THR A 144 -14.00 4.44 -1.40
C THR A 144 -14.23 5.94 -1.22
N LYS A 145 -15.20 6.34 -0.39
CA LYS A 145 -15.47 7.74 -0.04
C LYS A 145 -14.26 8.39 0.64
N TRP A 146 -13.55 7.68 1.52
CA TRP A 146 -12.33 8.23 2.14
C TRP A 146 -11.25 8.56 1.12
N HIS A 147 -11.01 7.68 0.13
CA HIS A 147 -10.04 7.96 -0.94
C HIS A 147 -10.47 9.14 -1.80
N ARG A 148 -11.77 9.22 -2.16
CA ARG A 148 -12.30 10.37 -2.92
C ARG A 148 -12.13 11.69 -2.17
N LEU A 149 -12.45 11.72 -0.87
CA LEU A 149 -12.31 12.92 -0.05
C LEU A 149 -10.84 13.33 0.10
N ALA A 150 -9.96 12.38 0.43
CA ALA A 150 -8.53 12.65 0.52
C ALA A 150 -7.94 13.09 -0.84
N ALA A 151 -8.47 12.56 -1.94
CA ALA A 151 -8.03 12.94 -3.26
C ALA A 151 -8.38 14.40 -3.59
N VAL A 152 -9.60 14.84 -3.24
CA VAL A 152 -10.01 16.24 -3.39
C VAL A 152 -9.19 17.17 -2.49
N GLU A 153 -8.93 16.78 -1.24
CA GLU A 153 -8.17 17.59 -0.28
C GLU A 153 -6.73 17.88 -0.73
N HIS A 154 -6.11 16.93 -1.44
CA HIS A 154 -4.70 16.99 -1.81
C HIS A 154 -4.46 17.12 -3.32
N ASP A 155 -5.49 17.43 -4.11
CA ASP A 155 -5.43 17.54 -5.58
C ASP A 155 -4.76 16.30 -6.23
N ILE A 156 -5.25 15.12 -5.86
CA ILE A 156 -4.75 13.80 -6.28
C ILE A 156 -5.66 13.22 -7.37
N ASP A 157 -5.04 12.70 -8.43
CA ASP A 157 -5.69 11.92 -9.48
C ASP A 157 -5.99 10.51 -9.00
N LEU A 158 -7.24 10.26 -8.64
CA LEU A 158 -7.65 8.97 -8.07
C LEU A 158 -7.46 7.81 -9.07
N ASP A 159 -7.70 8.03 -10.36
CA ASP A 159 -7.54 7.01 -11.40
C ASP A 159 -6.08 6.57 -11.58
N GLY A 160 -5.15 7.51 -11.38
CA GLY A 160 -3.71 7.25 -11.39
C GLY A 160 -3.16 6.69 -10.07
N SER A 161 -3.98 6.65 -9.03
CA SER A 161 -3.57 6.26 -7.68
C SER A 161 -3.79 4.76 -7.45
N LYS A 162 -2.94 4.12 -6.64
CA LYS A 162 -2.86 2.65 -6.54
C LYS A 162 -2.78 2.13 -5.10
N TYR A 163 -3.16 0.87 -4.90
CA TYR A 163 -2.66 0.06 -3.79
C TYR A 163 -1.35 -0.60 -4.19
N VAL A 164 -0.32 -0.51 -3.34
CA VAL A 164 0.91 -1.30 -3.50
C VAL A 164 1.13 -2.13 -2.26
N ILE A 165 1.22 -3.45 -2.44
CA ILE A 165 1.27 -4.42 -1.36
C ILE A 165 2.64 -5.11 -1.36
N LEU A 166 3.41 -4.92 -0.30
CA LEU A 166 4.61 -5.68 0.01
C LEU A 166 4.24 -6.92 0.84
N SER A 167 4.12 -8.05 0.15
CA SER A 167 3.88 -9.34 0.80
C SER A 167 5.19 -9.99 1.22
N ARG A 168 5.19 -10.74 2.33
CA ARG A 168 6.39 -11.39 2.88
C ARG A 168 6.14 -12.80 3.40
N SER A 169 7.15 -13.65 3.32
CA SER A 169 7.10 -14.99 3.90
C SER A 169 7.04 -14.95 5.43
N SER A 170 6.52 -16.00 6.07
CA SER A 170 6.42 -16.05 7.54
C SER A 170 7.79 -16.01 8.24
N ASN A 171 8.83 -16.50 7.58
CA ASN A 171 10.22 -16.49 8.04
C ASN A 171 11.03 -15.25 7.56
N TRP A 172 10.39 -14.28 6.91
CA TRP A 172 10.99 -13.02 6.46
C TRP A 172 12.15 -13.14 5.46
N THR A 173 12.26 -14.26 4.76
CA THR A 173 13.30 -14.47 3.74
C THR A 173 12.91 -13.97 2.36
N GLU A 174 11.61 -14.02 2.02
CA GLU A 174 11.10 -13.66 0.70
C GLU A 174 10.07 -12.54 0.78
N PHE A 175 10.09 -11.69 -0.23
CA PHE A 175 9.19 -10.56 -0.41
C PHE A 175 8.63 -10.54 -1.84
N GLN A 176 7.48 -9.91 -2.04
CA GLN A 176 6.87 -9.71 -3.36
C GLN A 176 6.05 -8.41 -3.36
N LEU A 177 6.17 -7.63 -4.43
CA LEU A 177 5.31 -6.48 -4.66
C LEU A 177 4.18 -6.84 -5.61
N SER A 178 2.99 -6.34 -5.31
CA SER A 178 1.83 -6.40 -6.20
C SER A 178 1.12 -5.06 -6.19
N CYS A 179 0.65 -4.62 -7.35
CA CYS A 179 0.00 -3.33 -7.52
C CYS A 179 -1.41 -3.51 -8.06
N TYR A 180 -2.35 -2.81 -7.44
CA TYR A 180 -3.76 -2.87 -7.79
C TYR A 180 -4.31 -1.45 -7.98
N PRO A 181 -5.33 -1.27 -8.83
CA PRO A 181 -6.08 -0.03 -8.86
C PRO A 181 -6.70 0.24 -7.49
N LEU A 182 -6.92 1.51 -7.15
CA LEU A 182 -7.68 1.87 -5.96
C LEU A 182 -9.17 1.59 -6.09
N ASP A 183 -9.65 1.35 -7.31
CA ASP A 183 -11.04 1.04 -7.53
C ASP A 183 -11.40 -0.32 -6.93
N LEU A 184 -12.00 -0.27 -5.74
CA LEU A 184 -12.53 -1.43 -5.05
C LEU A 184 -13.81 -1.97 -5.71
N TYR A 185 -14.35 -1.28 -6.73
CA TYR A 185 -15.50 -1.68 -7.55
C TYR A 185 -15.13 -2.38 -8.86
N GLY A 186 -13.91 -2.94 -8.97
CA GLY A 186 -13.61 -3.93 -10.02
C GLY A 186 -14.63 -5.09 -10.09
N PHE A 187 -15.48 -5.21 -9.05
CA PHE A 187 -16.72 -5.96 -9.00
C PHE A 187 -17.83 -5.06 -8.46
N ASN A 188 -19.04 -5.17 -8.98
CA ASN A 188 -20.21 -4.53 -8.40
C ASN A 188 -20.51 -5.21 -7.04
N PRO A 189 -20.29 -4.55 -5.89
CA PRO A 189 -20.45 -5.20 -4.60
C PRO A 189 -21.88 -5.59 -4.29
N ILE A 190 -22.88 -5.06 -5.02
CA ILE A 190 -24.30 -5.42 -4.85
C ILE A 190 -24.66 -6.68 -5.67
N GLY A 191 -24.04 -6.89 -6.83
CA GLY A 191 -24.43 -7.94 -7.79
C GLY A 191 -23.44 -9.09 -7.93
N ASP A 192 -22.14 -8.81 -7.81
CA ASP A 192 -21.08 -9.76 -8.12
C ASP A 192 -20.52 -10.46 -6.87
N ILE A 193 -20.88 -9.97 -5.68
CA ILE A 193 -20.38 -10.46 -4.40
C ILE A 193 -21.52 -11.09 -3.61
N THR A 194 -21.33 -12.35 -3.23
CA THR A 194 -22.20 -13.01 -2.25
C THR A 194 -21.73 -12.67 -0.85
N TRP A 195 -22.53 -11.89 -0.12
CA TRP A 195 -22.25 -11.52 1.27
C TRP A 195 -22.91 -12.46 2.28
N GLU A 196 -22.11 -12.92 3.25
CA GLU A 196 -22.54 -13.85 4.30
C GLU A 196 -22.12 -13.31 5.66
N SER A 197 -23.00 -13.42 6.66
CA SER A 197 -22.67 -13.10 8.06
C SER A 197 -22.43 -14.39 8.85
N THR A 198 -21.38 -14.41 9.66
CA THR A 198 -21.12 -15.48 10.64
C THR A 198 -21.52 -15.09 12.05
N LYS A 199 -22.31 -14.01 12.23
CA LYS A 199 -22.60 -13.32 13.51
C LYS A 199 -21.39 -12.69 14.21
N THR A 200 -20.18 -12.98 13.74
CA THR A 200 -18.92 -12.43 14.27
C THR A 200 -18.16 -11.61 13.23
N ARG A 201 -18.45 -11.84 11.94
CA ARG A 201 -17.92 -11.09 10.80
C ARG A 201 -18.87 -11.16 9.61
N ILE A 202 -18.62 -10.31 8.63
CA ILE A 202 -19.13 -10.45 7.27
C ILE A 202 -18.02 -11.00 6.39
N ASP A 203 -18.33 -11.98 5.56
CA ASP A 203 -17.47 -12.49 4.49
C ASP A 203 -18.13 -12.14 3.14
N GLY A 204 -17.33 -11.67 2.17
CA GLY A 204 -17.78 -11.42 0.80
C GLY A 204 -17.05 -12.35 -0.16
N PHE A 205 -17.82 -13.07 -0.99
CA PHE A 205 -17.30 -14.06 -1.92
C PHE A 205 -17.60 -13.70 -3.37
N VAL A 206 -16.64 -13.98 -4.25
CA VAL A 206 -16.76 -13.82 -5.70
C VAL A 206 -16.42 -15.14 -6.38
N GLN A 207 -17.05 -15.42 -7.51
CA GLN A 207 -16.77 -16.61 -8.29
C GLN A 207 -15.63 -16.33 -9.28
N ILE A 208 -14.54 -17.09 -9.21
CA ILE A 208 -13.41 -16.99 -10.15
C ILE A 208 -13.22 -18.34 -10.82
N GLY A 209 -13.69 -18.46 -12.06
CA GLY A 209 -13.82 -19.76 -12.73
C GLY A 209 -14.74 -20.69 -11.93
N SER A 210 -14.23 -21.86 -11.54
CA SER A 210 -14.97 -22.82 -10.69
C SER A 210 -14.79 -22.60 -9.19
N ARG A 211 -13.95 -21.65 -8.76
CA ARG A 211 -13.62 -21.43 -7.34
C ARG A 211 -14.45 -20.30 -6.72
N LYS A 212 -15.13 -20.59 -5.60
CA LYS A 212 -15.66 -19.58 -4.68
C LYS A 212 -14.49 -18.93 -3.92
N HIS A 213 -14.13 -17.72 -4.31
CA HIS A 213 -13.02 -16.98 -3.74
C HIS A 213 -13.52 -16.03 -2.66
N LYS A 214 -12.88 -16.06 -1.48
CA LYS A 214 -13.15 -15.11 -0.42
C LYS A 214 -12.39 -13.82 -0.73
N LEU A 215 -13.13 -12.77 -1.07
CA LEU A 215 -12.58 -11.48 -1.45
C LEU A 215 -12.54 -10.50 -0.26
N TRP A 216 -13.57 -10.53 0.59
CA TRP A 216 -13.74 -9.57 1.68
C TRP A 216 -13.95 -10.27 3.01
N GLN A 217 -13.43 -9.68 4.07
CA GLN A 217 -13.84 -9.98 5.44
C GLN A 217 -13.91 -8.72 6.27
N TRP A 218 -14.97 -8.55 7.03
CA TRP A 218 -15.08 -7.43 7.96
C TRP A 218 -15.43 -7.91 9.36
N TYR A 219 -14.61 -7.52 10.33
CA TYR A 219 -14.71 -7.92 11.73
C TYR A 219 -15.20 -6.75 12.61
N PRO A 220 -16.53 -6.50 12.67
CA PRO A 220 -17.10 -5.36 13.39
C PRO A 220 -16.70 -5.30 14.86
N ASN A 221 -16.65 -6.47 15.52
CA ASN A 221 -16.38 -6.59 16.95
C ASN A 221 -14.89 -6.77 17.28
N SER A 222 -14.00 -6.78 16.28
CA SER A 222 -12.55 -6.93 16.47
C SER A 222 -11.83 -5.77 15.80
N GLY A 223 -11.92 -4.59 16.41
CA GLY A 223 -11.32 -3.37 15.90
C GLY A 223 -11.89 -2.89 14.56
N GLY A 224 -13.00 -3.45 14.07
CA GLY A 224 -13.58 -3.06 12.79
C GLY A 224 -12.68 -3.37 11.59
N GLN A 225 -11.84 -4.40 11.69
CA GLN A 225 -10.88 -4.76 10.65
C GLN A 225 -11.60 -5.12 9.35
N LEU A 226 -11.41 -4.32 8.30
CA LEU A 226 -11.76 -4.64 6.93
C LEU A 226 -10.55 -5.23 6.23
N LYS A 227 -10.71 -6.46 5.76
CA LYS A 227 -9.70 -7.24 5.06
C LYS A 227 -10.15 -7.48 3.62
N TRP A 228 -9.20 -7.36 2.72
CA TRP A 228 -9.35 -7.56 1.29
C TRP A 228 -8.32 -8.57 0.81
N TRP A 229 -8.75 -9.50 -0.03
CA TRP A 229 -7.95 -10.61 -0.52
C TRP A 229 -7.96 -10.58 -2.05
N PRO A 230 -7.34 -9.59 -2.71
CA PRO A 230 -7.38 -9.53 -4.16
C PRO A 230 -6.58 -10.68 -4.79
N PRO A 231 -7.16 -11.43 -5.75
CA PRO A 231 -6.43 -12.36 -6.60
C PRO A 231 -5.20 -11.71 -7.24
N LEU A 232 -4.08 -12.44 -7.28
CA LEU A 232 -2.85 -11.95 -7.90
C LEU A 232 -3.03 -11.66 -9.40
N ASP A 233 -3.91 -12.41 -10.07
CA ASP A 233 -4.22 -12.24 -11.50
C ASP A 233 -5.00 -10.93 -11.77
N TRP A 234 -5.48 -10.23 -10.75
CA TRP A 234 -6.12 -8.91 -10.88
C TRP A 234 -5.15 -7.76 -10.62
N ALA A 235 -3.91 -8.06 -10.22
CA ALA A 235 -2.90 -7.03 -10.09
C ALA A 235 -2.55 -6.49 -11.49
N GLU A 236 -2.34 -5.18 -11.59
CA GLU A 236 -1.82 -4.58 -12.82
C GLU A 236 -0.42 -5.12 -13.13
N TRP A 237 0.34 -5.41 -12.07
CA TRP A 237 1.61 -6.11 -12.14
C TRP A 237 1.98 -6.72 -10.79
N VAL A 238 2.79 -7.76 -10.86
CA VAL A 238 3.35 -8.48 -9.70
C VAL A 238 4.83 -8.74 -9.99
N THR A 239 5.70 -8.47 -9.02
CA THR A 239 7.12 -8.79 -9.18
C THR A 239 7.36 -10.28 -8.98
N PRO A 240 8.48 -10.82 -9.49
CA PRO A 240 9.05 -12.03 -8.93
C PRO A 240 9.27 -11.87 -7.42
N ARG A 241 9.39 -13.00 -6.71
CA ARG A 241 9.84 -12.96 -5.32
C ARG A 241 11.29 -12.52 -5.27
N PHE A 242 11.63 -11.74 -4.25
CA PHE A 242 12.99 -11.27 -4.02
C PHE A 242 13.38 -11.35 -2.55
N THR A 243 14.68 -11.27 -2.29
CA THR A 243 15.26 -11.24 -0.96
C THR A 243 15.89 -9.87 -0.70
N LEU A 244 15.97 -9.50 0.58
CA LEU A 244 16.70 -8.30 1.00
C LEU A 244 18.17 -8.67 1.28
N GLU A 245 19.10 -7.76 1.01
CA GLU A 245 20.50 -7.91 1.37
C GLU A 245 20.75 -7.65 2.86
N LYS A 246 21.84 -8.19 3.40
CA LYS A 246 22.29 -7.80 4.74
C LYS A 246 23.30 -6.65 4.59
N PRO A 247 22.94 -5.41 4.93
CA PRO A 247 23.86 -4.29 4.85
C PRO A 247 24.90 -4.38 5.97
N PRO A 248 26.01 -3.61 5.87
CA PRO A 248 26.84 -3.30 7.04
C PRO A 248 25.99 -2.71 8.17
N MET A 249 26.31 -3.05 9.40
CA MET A 249 25.64 -2.49 10.58
C MET A 249 26.19 -1.10 10.85
N VAL A 250 25.34 -0.07 10.78
CA VAL A 250 25.71 1.31 11.06
C VAL A 250 25.03 1.77 12.35
N ARG A 251 25.86 2.11 13.35
CA ARG A 251 25.36 2.52 14.66
C ARG A 251 24.62 3.86 14.56
N PRO A 252 23.60 4.12 15.39
CA PRO A 252 22.96 5.44 15.43
C PRO A 252 23.94 6.60 15.66
N THR A 253 25.00 6.37 16.45
CA THR A 253 26.06 7.35 16.69
C THR A 253 26.86 7.69 15.43
N GLU A 254 27.11 6.69 14.57
CA GLU A 254 27.83 6.89 13.30
C GLU A 254 26.98 7.69 12.32
N ARG A 255 25.69 7.34 12.19
CA ARG A 255 24.73 8.10 11.37
C ARG A 255 24.58 9.54 11.84
N ALA A 256 24.46 9.76 13.14
CA ALA A 256 24.32 11.10 13.69
C ALA A 256 25.55 11.97 13.40
N LYS A 257 26.75 11.38 13.52
CA LYS A 257 28.00 12.06 13.15
C LYS A 257 28.09 12.35 11.65
N GLU A 258 27.60 11.45 10.80
CA GLU A 258 27.54 11.66 9.35
C GLU A 258 26.57 12.77 8.95
N TYR A 259 25.37 12.79 9.55
CA TYR A 259 24.31 13.75 9.20
C TYR A 259 24.54 15.13 9.80
N PHE A 260 25.17 15.19 10.97
CA PHE A 260 25.34 16.42 11.73
C PHE A 260 26.79 16.58 12.21
N PRO A 261 27.78 16.60 11.30
CA PRO A 261 29.19 16.62 11.69
C PRO A 261 29.54 17.84 12.56
N ASP A 262 28.96 19.01 12.25
CA ASP A 262 29.24 20.26 12.96
C ASP A 262 28.49 20.39 14.30
N LEU A 263 27.48 19.55 14.54
CA LEU A 263 26.72 19.52 15.80
C LEU A 263 27.10 18.35 16.70
N TRP A 264 27.92 17.42 16.19
CA TRP A 264 28.32 16.24 16.95
C TRP A 264 29.36 16.62 18.02
N PRO A 265 29.15 16.26 19.30
CA PRO A 265 30.07 16.60 20.37
C PRO A 265 31.44 15.93 20.15
N GLU A 266 32.50 16.73 19.99
CA GLU A 266 33.87 16.25 19.75
C GLU A 266 34.42 15.41 20.90
N ASP A 267 33.96 15.68 22.13
CA ASP A 267 34.39 14.99 23.35
C ASP A 267 33.62 13.70 23.63
N PHE A 268 32.55 13.40 22.88
CA PHE A 268 31.83 12.14 23.01
C PHE A 268 32.69 10.96 22.51
N LYS A 269 33.05 10.08 23.45
CA LYS A 269 33.77 8.82 23.18
C LYS A 269 32.88 7.65 23.58
N LEU A 270 32.70 6.70 22.65
CA LEU A 270 32.11 5.40 23.00
C LEU A 270 33.02 4.71 24.02
N ALA A 271 32.43 4.30 25.15
CA ALA A 271 33.10 3.49 26.18
C ALA A 271 33.41 2.07 25.67
#